data_AF-A0A920J425-F1
#
_entry.id   AF-A0A920J425-F1
#
_cell.length_a   1.000
_cell.length_b   1.000
_cell.length_c   1.000
_cell.angle_alpha   90.00
_cell.angle_beta   90.00
_cell.angle_gamma   90.00
#
_symmetry.space_group_name_H-M   'P 1'
#
loop_
_entity.id
_entity.type
_entity.pdbx_description
1 polymer ?
#
loop_
_entity_poly.entity_id
_entity_poly.type
_entity_poly.pdbx_seq_one_letter_code
_entity_poly.pdbx_strand_id
1 'polypeptide(L)' 'MSELGLSAGAKYKKSVRTSGDVTGKFHPHGEAAVYETMVLLSQSFTNRYPL' A
#
# COMPACT_ATOMS: atom_id res chain seq x y z
N MET A 1 -0.54 -7.25 0.99
CA MET A 1 -1.88 -7.06 0.37
C MET A 1 -2.76 -8.31 0.47
N SER A 2 -2.20 -9.52 0.37
CA SER A 2 -2.95 -10.80 0.44
C SER A 2 -3.83 -10.94 1.69
N GLU A 3 -3.28 -10.66 2.88
CA GLU A 3 -4.02 -10.75 4.16
C GLU A 3 -5.20 -9.77 4.27
N LEU A 4 -5.18 -8.67 3.51
CA LEU A 4 -6.25 -7.67 3.46
C LEU A 4 -7.30 -7.96 2.39
N GLY A 5 -7.14 -9.07 1.64
CA GLY A 5 -8.01 -9.42 0.51
C GLY A 5 -8.03 -8.32 -0.56
N LEU A 6 -6.86 -7.77 -0.89
CA LEU A 6 -6.68 -6.71 -1.88
C LEU A 6 -6.16 -7.30 -3.21
N SER A 7 -6.94 -8.19 -3.82
CA SER A 7 -6.68 -8.72 -5.16
C SER A 7 -7.10 -7.72 -6.24
N ALA A 8 -6.55 -7.84 -7.45
CA ALA A 8 -6.88 -6.97 -8.59
C ALA A 8 -8.37 -6.90 -8.94
N GLY A 9 -9.14 -7.96 -8.71
CA GLY A 9 -10.60 -7.99 -8.93
C GLY A 9 -11.45 -7.48 -7.76
N ALA A 10 -10.85 -7.13 -6.62
CA ALA A 10 -11.58 -6.65 -5.45
C ALA A 10 -11.97 -5.17 -5.59
N LYS A 11 -13.02 -4.73 -4.89
CA LYS A 11 -13.37 -3.30 -4.82
C LYS A 11 -12.23 -2.50 -4.19
N TYR A 12 -11.98 -1.31 -4.72
CA TYR A 12 -10.99 -0.38 -4.18
C TYR A 12 -11.28 -0.06 -2.70
N LYS A 13 -10.23 -0.02 -1.89
CA LYS A 13 -10.27 0.35 -0.47
C LYS A 13 -9.38 1.58 -0.24
N LYS A 14 -9.69 2.36 0.79
CA LYS A 14 -8.92 3.57 1.14
C LYS A 14 -7.49 3.19 1.56
N SER A 15 -6.49 3.92 1.06
CA SER A 15 -5.07 3.64 1.31
C SER A 15 -4.70 3.68 2.79
N VAL A 16 -5.34 4.56 3.59
CA VAL A 16 -5.12 4.67 5.04
C VAL A 16 -5.37 3.37 5.79
N ARG A 17 -6.25 2.50 5.26
CA ARG A 17 -6.48 1.19 5.86
C ARG A 17 -5.27 0.28 5.67
N THR A 18 -4.68 0.29 4.48
CA THR A 18 -3.53 -0.56 4.16
C THR A 18 -2.26 -0.06 4.85
N SER A 19 -2.02 1.26 4.86
CA SER A 19 -0.88 1.84 5.59
C SER A 19 -1.02 1.61 7.10
N GLY A 20 -2.21 1.84 7.67
CA GLY A 20 -2.51 1.61 9.09
C GLY A 20 -2.28 0.16 9.54
N ASP A 21 -2.71 -0.81 8.72
CA ASP A 21 -2.50 -2.23 9.02
C ASP A 21 -1.02 -2.61 9.02
N VAL A 22 -0.25 -2.06 8.07
CA VAL A 22 1.20 -2.28 8.00
C VAL A 22 1.92 -1.64 9.18
N THR A 23 1.58 -0.38 9.51
CA THR A 23 2.18 0.32 10.65
C THR A 23 1.87 -0.39 11.96
N GLY A 24 0.64 -0.89 12.13
CA GLY A 24 0.20 -1.56 13.35
C GLY A 24 0.77 -2.96 13.56
N LYS A 25 1.08 -3.70 12.48
CA LYS A 25 1.48 -5.12 12.57
C LYS A 25 2.94 -5.39 12.23
N PHE A 26 3.52 -4.63 11.28
CA PHE A 26 4.77 -5.02 10.64
C PHE A 26 5.84 -3.91 10.67
N HIS A 27 5.45 -2.63 10.70
CA HIS A 27 6.38 -1.51 10.59
C HIS A 27 6.02 -0.32 11.51
N PRO A 28 6.34 -0.37 12.82
CA PRO A 28 5.84 0.58 13.83
C PRO A 28 6.66 1.89 13.89
N HIS A 29 6.92 2.51 12.74
CA HIS A 29 7.77 3.70 12.62
C HIS A 29 7.08 4.89 11.94
N GLY A 30 5.75 4.87 11.91
CA GLY A 30 4.91 5.93 11.34
C GLY A 30 4.42 5.63 9.92
N GLU A 31 3.29 6.24 9.57
CA GLU A 31 2.57 5.99 8.31
C GLU A 31 3.28 6.54 7.07
N ALA A 32 4.10 7.58 7.23
CA ALA A 32 4.61 8.38 6.11
C ALA A 32 5.46 7.55 5.14
N ALA A 33 6.41 6.76 5.64
CA ALA A 33 7.27 5.91 4.81
C ALA A 33 6.48 4.82 4.07
N VAL A 34 5.47 4.24 4.73
CA VAL A 34 4.59 3.22 4.12
C VAL A 34 3.77 3.84 2.99
N TYR A 35 3.17 5.01 3.25
CA TYR A 35 2.36 5.71 2.27
C TYR A 35 3.18 6.20 1.07
N GLU A 36 4.35 6.79 1.30
CA GLU A 36 5.27 7.22 0.25
C GLU A 36 5.67 6.06 -0.66
N THR A 37 6.02 4.92 -0.07
CA THR A 37 6.35 3.70 -0.83
C THR A 37 5.16 3.24 -1.67
N MET A 38 3.94 3.23 -1.12
CA MET A 38 2.74 2.88 -1.88
C MET A 38 2.52 3.82 -3.08
N VAL A 39 2.72 5.13 -2.89
CA VAL A 39 2.60 6.11 -3.98
C VAL A 39 3.66 5.86 -5.05
N LEU A 40 4.93 5.68 -4.66
CA LEU A 40 6.02 5.41 -5.59
C LEU A 40 5.79 4.16 -6.43
N LEU A 41 5.27 3.08 -5.84
CA LEU A 41 4.97 1.84 -6.57
C LEU A 41 3.79 1.98 -7.55
N SER A 42 2.87 2.91 -7.28
CA SER A 42 1.67 3.13 -8.10
C SER A 42 1.88 4.07 -9.29
N GLN A 43 2.94 4.88 -9.27
CA GLN A 43 3.21 5.89 -10.31
C GLN A 43 3.66 5.21 -11.62
N SER A 44 3.01 5.54 -12.73
CA SER A 44 3.29 4.92 -14.05
C SER A 44 4.67 5.25 -14.62
N PHE A 45 5.30 6.32 -14.14
CA PHE A 45 6.61 6.79 -14.59
C PHE A 45 7.76 6.37 -13.68
N THR A 46 7.49 5.83 -12.50
CA THR A 46 8.54 5.40 -11.55
C THR A 46 8.94 3.95 -11.74
N ASN A 47 8.01 3.09 -12.17
CA ASN A 47 8.22 1.66 -12.35
C ASN A 47 7.86 1.23 -13.76
N ARG A 48 8.68 0.37 -14.37
CA ARG A 48 8.41 -0.21 -15.70
C ARG A 48 7.09 -1.00 -15.73
N TYR A 49 6.77 -1.65 -14.61
CA TYR A 49 5.56 -2.41 -14.36
C TYR A 49 5.04 -2.08 -12.96
N PRO A 50 3.97 -1.26 -12.84
CA PRO A 50 3.34 -0.97 -11.56
C PRO A 50 2.76 -2.22 -10.88
N LEU A 51 2.69 -2.19 -9.54
CA LEU A 51 2.25 -3.29 -8.69
C LEU A 51 0.80 -3.12 -8.19
#